data_AF-A0A523W3N0-F1
#
_entry.id   AF-A0A523W3N0-F1
#
_cell.length_a   1.000
_cell.length_b   1.000
_cell.length_c   1.000
_cell.angle_alpha   90.00
_cell.angle_beta   90.00
_cell.angle_gamma   90.00
#
_symmetry.space_group_name_H-M   'P 1'
#
loop_
_entity.id
_entity.type
_entity.pdbx_description
1 polymer ?
#
loop_
_entity_poly.entity_id
_entity_poly.type
_entity_poly.pdbx_seq_one_letter_code
_entity_poly.pdbx_strand_id
1 'polypeptide(L)'
;MKLNKKNAPYIFIAPFFMMFTVFSLVPIFYSAWLSFYRVQGIFRPPRFVGVNNYLSLLQLSRFLSSLGITFIYTVSHVSIMIIIALILALVLNLRIKGRNFFRLAFFLPVITSLVAAAIVFKLLLSYDMGLVNLILRWMGFARYDWLTDPKLALPSLIILGTWRWFGFHMVILLAGLQNISSELYDAAKMDGAGWLQVT
;
A
#
# COMPACT_ATOMS: atom_id res chain seq x y z
N MET A 1 15.43 41.74 10.76
CA MET A 1 16.35 40.77 11.41
C MET A 1 17.08 39.99 10.31
N LYS A 2 18.33 40.33 9.97
CA LYS A 2 19.09 39.63 8.93
C LYS A 2 19.55 38.28 9.49
N LEU A 3 18.96 37.19 9.00
CA LEU A 3 19.36 35.83 9.39
C LEU A 3 20.80 35.57 8.92
N ASN A 4 21.68 35.16 9.82
CA ASN A 4 23.04 34.74 9.50
C ASN A 4 22.97 33.50 8.58
N LYS A 5 23.69 33.50 7.44
CA LYS A 5 23.67 32.41 6.44
C LYS A 5 23.94 31.03 7.06
N LYS A 6 24.69 30.97 8.16
CA LYS A 6 24.98 29.74 8.90
C LYS A 6 23.78 29.19 9.69
N ASN A 7 22.92 30.08 10.22
CA ASN A 7 21.82 29.71 11.11
C ASN A 7 20.46 29.65 10.40
N ALA A 8 20.33 30.31 9.24
CA ALA A 8 19.10 30.33 8.45
C ALA A 8 18.57 28.92 8.12
N PRO A 9 19.40 27.92 7.72
CA PRO A 9 18.91 26.57 7.44
C PRO A 9 18.27 25.91 8.67
N TYR A 10 18.86 26.08 9.86
CA TYR A 10 18.34 25.50 11.10
C TYR A 10 16.98 26.08 11.49
N ILE A 11 16.79 27.38 11.29
CA ILE A 11 15.51 28.04 11.60
C ILE A 11 14.43 27.61 10.60
N PHE A 12 14.78 27.36 9.32
CA PHE A 12 13.82 26.86 8.33
C PHE A 12 13.39 25.41 8.56
N ILE A 13 14.28 24.55 9.08
CA ILE A 13 13.90 23.17 9.40
C ILE A 13 13.30 23.02 10.80
N ALA A 14 13.51 23.99 11.70
CA ALA A 14 13.07 23.89 13.09
C ALA A 14 11.55 23.64 13.27
N PRO A 15 10.62 24.31 12.54
CA PRO A 15 9.19 24.03 12.66
C PRO A 15 8.82 22.59 12.32
N PHE A 16 9.44 22.01 11.30
CA PHE A 16 9.25 20.61 10.93
C PHE A 16 9.69 19.69 12.07
N PHE A 17 10.93 19.85 12.57
CA PHE A 17 11.44 18.98 13.63
C PHE A 17 10.68 19.15 14.94
N MET A 18 10.20 20.36 15.25
CA MET A 18 9.36 20.61 16.41
C MET A 18 8.04 19.83 16.31
N MET A 19 7.31 19.95 15.19
CA MET A 19 6.06 19.21 14.98
C MET A 19 6.29 17.70 14.95
N PHE A 20 7.29 17.24 14.21
CA PHE A 20 7.66 15.83 14.13
C PHE A 20 8.00 15.25 15.52
N THR A 21 8.73 16.00 16.34
CA THR A 21 9.08 15.55 17.69
C THR A 21 7.84 15.43 18.57
N VAL A 22 7.02 16.48 18.62
CA VAL A 22 5.84 16.53 19.51
C VAL A 22 4.76 15.54 19.09
N PHE A 23 4.48 15.42 17.79
CA PHE A 23 3.35 14.64 17.29
C PHE A 23 3.72 13.25 16.75
N SER A 24 5.00 12.95 16.56
CA SER A 24 5.44 11.62 16.09
C SER A 24 6.41 10.96 17.07
N LEU A 25 7.56 11.57 17.37
CA LEU A 25 8.57 10.92 18.22
C LEU A 25 8.07 10.71 19.65
N VAL A 26 7.51 11.73 20.29
CA VAL A 26 7.03 11.63 21.68
C VAL A 26 5.96 10.52 21.82
N PRO A 27 4.91 10.44 20.98
CA PRO A 27 3.95 9.33 21.02
C PRO A 27 4.57 7.95 20.78
N ILE A 28 5.59 7.84 19.91
CA ILE A 28 6.29 6.56 19.67
C ILE A 28 7.02 6.11 20.93
N PHE A 29 7.83 6.98 21.54
CA PHE A 29 8.55 6.64 22.76
C PHE A 29 7.61 6.40 23.94
N TYR A 30 6.53 7.18 24.05
CA TYR A 30 5.52 6.98 25.08
C TYR A 30 4.78 5.65 24.90
N SER A 31 4.43 5.27 23.66
CA SER A 31 3.82 3.96 23.37
C SER A 31 4.77 2.80 23.64
N ALA A 32 6.05 2.97 23.32
CA ALA A 32 7.10 1.99 23.63
C ALA A 32 7.34 1.89 25.15
N TRP A 33 7.23 2.98 25.90
CA TRP A 33 7.28 2.93 27.36
C TRP A 33 6.04 2.22 27.92
N LEU A 34 4.84 2.58 27.45
CA LEU A 34 3.58 1.96 27.86
C LEU A 34 3.50 0.46 27.55
N SER A 35 4.19 -0.04 26.53
CA SER A 35 4.16 -1.47 26.20
C SER A 35 4.77 -2.36 27.28
N PHE A 36 5.57 -1.81 28.20
CA PHE A 36 6.08 -2.51 29.38
C PHE A 36 5.12 -2.46 30.59
N TYR A 37 4.00 -1.75 30.46
CA TYR A 37 2.99 -1.61 31.51
C TYR A 37 1.70 -2.32 31.10
N ARG A 38 1.00 -2.86 32.10
CA ARG A 38 -0.36 -3.35 31.95
C ARG A 38 -1.32 -2.22 32.32
N VAL A 39 -1.92 -1.62 31.30
CA VAL A 39 -2.93 -0.57 31.43
C VAL A 39 -4.32 -1.22 31.42
N GLN A 40 -5.08 -1.08 32.50
CA GLN A 40 -6.42 -1.69 32.65
C GLN A 40 -7.53 -0.64 32.62
N GLY A 41 -7.50 0.24 31.62
CA GLY A 41 -8.39 1.38 31.49
C GLY A 41 -7.86 2.66 32.17
N ILE A 42 -8.62 3.74 32.05
CA ILE A 42 -8.20 5.11 32.43
C ILE A 42 -8.11 5.28 33.96
N PHE A 43 -8.93 4.56 34.73
CA PHE A 43 -9.08 4.75 36.18
C PHE A 43 -8.16 3.88 37.04
N ARG A 44 -7.31 3.04 36.44
CA ARG A 44 -6.38 2.16 37.18
C ARG A 44 -4.94 2.56 36.89
N PRO A 45 -4.08 2.70 37.92
CA PRO A 45 -2.69 3.03 37.68
C PRO A 45 -2.02 1.92 36.85
N PRO A 46 -1.20 2.29 35.85
CA PRO A 46 -0.48 1.32 35.03
C PRO A 46 0.48 0.51 35.90
N ARG A 47 0.44 -0.82 35.77
CA ARG A 47 1.35 -1.72 36.51
C ARG A 47 2.51 -2.12 35.61
N PHE A 48 3.75 -1.90 36.04
CA PHE A 48 4.92 -2.36 35.29
C PHE A 48 4.94 -3.90 35.26
N VAL A 49 4.99 -4.48 34.07
CA VAL A 49 4.99 -5.93 33.84
C VAL A 49 6.19 -6.39 32.99
N GLY A 50 7.14 -5.50 32.71
CA GLY A 50 8.30 -5.80 31.88
C GLY A 50 7.88 -6.32 30.51
N VAL A 51 8.47 -7.43 30.07
CA VAL A 51 8.21 -8.01 28.74
C VAL A 51 6.99 -8.96 28.68
N ASN A 52 6.26 -9.13 29.78
CA ASN A 52 5.17 -10.12 29.86
C ASN A 52 4.07 -9.90 28.82
N ASN A 53 3.78 -8.64 28.45
CA ASN A 53 2.83 -8.33 27.38
C ASN A 53 3.23 -9.00 26.05
N TYR A 54 4.53 -9.01 25.71
CA TYR A 54 5.04 -9.62 24.50
C TYR A 54 4.97 -11.15 24.55
N LEU A 55 5.39 -11.75 25.68
CA LEU A 55 5.33 -13.20 25.87
C LEU A 55 3.90 -13.72 25.81
N SER A 56 2.95 -13.02 26.44
CA SER A 56 1.53 -13.36 26.37
C SER A 56 0.98 -13.25 24.94
N LEU A 57 1.40 -12.24 24.16
CA LEU A 57 0.98 -12.12 22.75
C LEU A 57 1.50 -13.28 21.89
N LEU A 58 2.76 -13.66 22.05
CA LEU A 58 3.36 -14.75 21.27
C LEU A 58 2.75 -16.12 21.58
N GLN A 59 2.15 -16.31 22.75
CA GLN A 59 1.43 -17.53 23.11
C GLN A 59 -0.01 -17.57 22.55
N LEU A 60 -0.55 -16.45 22.09
CA LEU A 60 -1.91 -16.39 21.56
C LEU A 60 -1.94 -16.88 20.11
N SER A 61 -2.54 -18.05 19.88
CA SER A 61 -2.75 -18.61 18.54
C SER A 61 -3.39 -17.61 17.57
N ARG A 62 -4.40 -16.85 18.03
CA ARG A 62 -5.05 -15.80 17.24
C ARG A 62 -4.06 -14.72 16.75
N PHE A 63 -3.13 -14.30 17.61
CA PHE A 63 -2.13 -13.30 17.24
C PHE A 63 -1.19 -13.83 16.16
N LEU A 64 -0.69 -15.05 16.32
CA LEU A 64 0.16 -15.70 15.32
C LEU A 64 -0.58 -15.92 13.99
N SER A 65 -1.84 -16.34 14.03
CA SER A 65 -2.68 -16.46 12.82
C SER A 65 -2.88 -15.10 12.13
N SER A 66 -3.14 -14.04 12.88
CA SER A 66 -3.28 -12.69 12.32
C SER A 66 -1.98 -12.17 11.70
N LEU A 67 -0.82 -12.47 12.31
CA LEU A 67 0.48 -12.16 11.71
C LEU A 67 0.68 -12.91 10.38
N GLY A 68 0.37 -14.21 10.34
CA GLY A 68 0.44 -15.01 9.12
C GLY A 68 -0.44 -14.45 8.00
N ILE A 69 -1.71 -14.12 8.30
CA ILE A 69 -2.63 -13.51 7.32
C ILE A 69 -2.12 -12.16 6.85
N THR A 70 -1.59 -11.31 7.75
CA THR A 70 -1.03 -10.00 7.40
C THR A 70 0.21 -10.13 6.52
N PHE A 71 1.06 -11.12 6.81
CA PHE A 71 2.24 -11.42 6.01
C PHE A 71 1.85 -11.88 4.60
N ILE A 72 0.94 -12.86 4.49
CA ILE A 72 0.42 -13.33 3.20
C ILE A 72 -0.22 -12.19 2.42
N TYR A 73 -1.09 -11.40 3.09
CA TYR A 73 -1.69 -10.20 2.50
C TYR A 73 -0.62 -9.28 1.91
N THR A 74 0.37 -8.90 2.70
CA THR A 74 1.40 -7.93 2.32
C THR A 74 2.25 -8.45 1.16
N VAL A 75 2.77 -9.68 1.26
CA VAL A 75 3.64 -10.26 0.22
C VAL A 75 2.87 -10.44 -1.09
N SER A 76 1.65 -10.98 -1.04
CA SER A 76 0.83 -11.18 -2.24
C SER A 76 0.41 -9.85 -2.86
N HIS A 77 -0.11 -8.91 -2.05
CA HIS A 77 -0.52 -7.58 -2.51
C HIS A 77 0.64 -6.82 -3.15
N VAL A 78 1.78 -6.70 -2.46
CA VAL A 78 2.93 -5.94 -2.95
C VAL A 78 3.49 -6.57 -4.23
N SER A 79 3.64 -7.90 -4.27
CA SER A 79 4.18 -8.59 -5.45
C SER A 79 3.28 -8.40 -6.67
N ILE A 80 1.98 -8.66 -6.54
CA ILE A 80 1.01 -8.51 -7.64
C ILE A 80 0.95 -7.04 -8.08
N MET A 81 0.92 -6.10 -7.13
CA MET A 81 0.88 -4.67 -7.41
C MET A 81 2.12 -4.21 -8.19
N ILE A 82 3.33 -4.61 -7.79
CA ILE A 82 4.57 -4.24 -8.49
C ILE A 82 4.58 -4.84 -9.90
N ILE A 83 4.19 -6.11 -10.07
CA ILE A 83 4.14 -6.76 -11.39
C ILE A 83 3.18 -6.00 -12.32
N ILE A 84 1.95 -5.73 -11.86
CA ILE A 84 0.96 -4.99 -12.65
C ILE A 84 1.46 -3.57 -12.94
N ALA A 85 2.02 -2.89 -11.95
CA ALA A 85 2.55 -1.54 -12.09
C ALA A 85 3.69 -1.47 -13.11
N LEU A 86 4.60 -2.45 -13.09
CA LEU A 86 5.71 -2.56 -14.03
C LEU A 86 5.20 -2.83 -15.46
N ILE A 87 4.31 -3.81 -15.64
CA ILE A 87 3.73 -4.11 -16.96
C ILE A 87 3.06 -2.86 -17.55
N LEU A 88 2.24 -2.17 -16.76
CA LEU A 88 1.57 -0.95 -17.20
C LEU A 88 2.56 0.19 -17.44
N ALA A 89 3.62 0.31 -16.64
CA ALA A 89 4.67 1.29 -16.85
C ALA A 89 5.41 1.03 -18.17
N LEU A 90 5.78 -0.22 -18.48
CA LEU A 90 6.42 -0.59 -19.73
C LEU A 90 5.51 -0.29 -20.94
N VAL A 91 4.24 -0.69 -20.88
CA VAL A 91 3.25 -0.40 -21.94
C VAL A 91 3.09 1.11 -22.14
N LEU A 92 3.02 1.88 -21.05
CA LEU A 92 2.93 3.33 -21.12
C LEU A 92 4.28 3.99 -21.40
N ASN A 93 5.41 3.29 -21.36
CA ASN A 93 6.69 3.83 -21.80
C ASN A 93 6.77 3.88 -23.32
N LEU A 94 6.04 2.98 -23.99
CA LEU A 94 5.85 3.02 -25.44
C LEU A 94 5.07 4.29 -25.85
N ARG A 95 5.35 4.80 -27.06
CA ARG A 95 4.67 5.99 -27.62
C ARG A 95 3.24 5.67 -28.08
N ILE A 96 2.36 5.30 -27.14
CA ILE A 96 0.95 4.99 -27.42
C ILE A 96 0.10 6.26 -27.52
N LYS A 97 -0.91 6.25 -28.40
CA LYS A 97 -1.93 7.31 -28.46
C LYS A 97 -2.78 7.25 -27.19
N GLY A 98 -3.06 8.40 -26.57
CA GLY A 98 -3.89 8.48 -25.35
C GLY A 98 -3.16 8.18 -24.02
N ARG A 99 -1.82 8.15 -24.01
CA ARG A 99 -0.99 7.89 -22.81
C ARG A 99 -1.43 8.66 -21.55
N ASN A 100 -1.74 9.95 -21.68
CA ASN A 100 -2.14 10.78 -20.55
C ASN A 100 -3.51 10.38 -19.97
N PHE A 101 -4.44 9.95 -20.83
CA PHE A 101 -5.74 9.45 -20.38
C PHE A 101 -5.57 8.17 -19.56
N PHE A 102 -4.80 7.20 -20.05
CA PHE A 102 -4.54 5.95 -19.31
C PHE A 102 -3.83 6.19 -17.98
N ARG A 103 -2.81 7.08 -17.95
CA ARG A 103 -2.16 7.49 -16.70
C ARG A 103 -3.16 8.02 -15.68
N LEU A 104 -4.05 8.92 -16.10
CA LEU A 104 -5.08 9.48 -15.23
C LEU A 104 -6.09 8.42 -14.78
N ALA A 105 -6.59 7.59 -15.69
CA ALA A 105 -7.57 6.55 -15.40
C ALA A 105 -7.04 5.53 -14.38
N PHE A 106 -5.78 5.10 -14.54
CA PHE A 106 -5.15 4.17 -13.61
C PHE A 106 -4.74 4.81 -12.29
N PHE A 107 -4.46 6.12 -12.26
CA PHE A 107 -4.16 6.85 -11.04
C PHE A 107 -5.42 7.26 -10.24
N LEU A 108 -6.58 7.28 -10.89
CA LEU A 108 -7.86 7.67 -10.29
C LEU A 108 -8.17 6.95 -8.96
N PRO A 109 -7.95 5.63 -8.79
CA PRO A 109 -8.22 4.95 -7.52
C PRO A 109 -7.44 5.53 -6.33
N VAL A 110 -6.22 6.02 -6.56
CA VAL A 110 -5.33 6.53 -5.51
C VAL A 110 -5.91 7.79 -4.86
N ILE A 111 -6.52 8.66 -5.67
CA ILE A 111 -7.11 9.93 -5.22
C ILE A 111 -8.50 9.76 -4.61
N THR A 112 -9.09 8.56 -4.67
CA THR A 112 -10.37 8.29 -4.02
C THR A 112 -10.22 8.10 -2.50
N SER A 113 -11.21 8.57 -1.75
CA SER A 113 -11.29 8.33 -0.30
C SER A 113 -11.26 6.83 0.01
N LEU A 114 -10.48 6.44 1.03
CA LEU A 114 -10.40 5.05 1.47
C LEU A 114 -11.78 4.49 1.83
N VAL A 115 -12.58 5.28 2.52
CA VAL A 115 -13.93 4.88 2.95
C VAL A 115 -14.84 4.69 1.74
N ALA A 116 -14.80 5.60 0.76
CA ALA A 116 -15.62 5.50 -0.45
C ALA A 116 -15.25 4.25 -1.27
N ALA A 117 -13.96 4.01 -1.49
CA ALA A 117 -13.48 2.82 -2.19
C ALA A 117 -13.93 1.53 -1.49
N ALA A 118 -13.83 1.48 -0.16
CA ALA A 118 -14.27 0.32 0.62
C ALA A 118 -15.79 0.08 0.52
N ILE A 119 -16.60 1.13 0.54
CA ILE A 119 -18.06 1.01 0.38
C ILE A 119 -18.41 0.49 -1.01
N VAL A 120 -17.81 1.06 -2.07
CA VAL A 120 -18.07 0.60 -3.46
C VAL A 120 -17.69 -0.87 -3.61
N PHE A 121 -16.52 -1.28 -3.14
CA PHE A 121 -16.12 -2.69 -3.20
C PHE A 121 -17.03 -3.60 -2.38
N LYS A 122 -17.46 -3.16 -1.18
CA LYS A 122 -18.42 -3.90 -0.36
C LYS A 122 -19.74 -4.11 -1.11
N LEU A 123 -20.22 -3.10 -1.84
CA LEU A 123 -21.44 -3.20 -2.66
C LEU A 123 -21.22 -4.15 -3.85
N LEU A 124 -20.10 -4.03 -4.56
CA LEU A 124 -19.77 -4.88 -5.70
C LEU A 124 -19.66 -6.37 -5.31
N LEU A 125 -19.09 -6.64 -4.13
CA LEU A 125 -18.83 -7.98 -3.59
C LEU A 125 -19.93 -8.49 -2.67
N SER A 126 -21.06 -7.77 -2.56
CA SER A 126 -22.19 -8.18 -1.72
C SER A 126 -22.75 -9.53 -2.18
N TYR A 127 -23.14 -10.38 -1.23
CA TYR A 127 -23.62 -11.73 -1.52
C TYR A 127 -24.88 -11.73 -2.41
N ASP A 128 -25.93 -10.98 -2.02
CA ASP A 128 -27.22 -11.02 -2.71
C ASP A 128 -27.31 -10.13 -3.95
N MET A 129 -26.91 -8.86 -3.84
CA MET A 129 -27.10 -7.83 -4.88
C MET A 129 -25.77 -7.30 -5.45
N GLY A 130 -24.66 -8.02 -5.22
CA GLY A 130 -23.34 -7.61 -5.72
C GLY A 130 -23.19 -7.85 -7.21
N LEU A 131 -22.62 -6.87 -7.91
CA LEU A 131 -22.38 -6.94 -9.36
C LEU A 131 -21.52 -8.15 -9.74
N VAL A 132 -20.54 -8.51 -8.91
CA VAL A 132 -19.65 -9.66 -9.18
C VAL A 132 -20.45 -10.98 -9.18
N ASN A 133 -21.29 -11.18 -8.16
CA ASN A 133 -22.15 -12.36 -8.09
C ASN A 133 -23.24 -12.36 -9.18
N LEU A 134 -23.74 -11.19 -9.59
CA LEU A 134 -24.67 -11.08 -10.71
C LEU A 134 -24.05 -11.57 -12.02
N ILE A 135 -22.82 -11.14 -12.32
CA ILE A 135 -22.06 -11.57 -13.50
C ILE A 135 -21.77 -13.07 -13.44
N LEU A 136 -21.32 -13.57 -12.28
CA LEU A 136 -21.06 -15.01 -12.10
C LEU A 136 -22.31 -15.86 -12.32
N ARG A 137 -23.45 -15.43 -11.78
CA ARG A 137 -24.74 -16.12 -11.99
C ARG A 137 -25.14 -16.12 -13.46
N TRP A 138 -24.93 -15.00 -14.17
CA TRP A 138 -25.20 -14.93 -15.62
C TRP A 138 -24.32 -15.89 -16.42
N MET A 139 -23.08 -16.14 -15.97
CA MET A 139 -22.18 -17.14 -16.54
C MET A 139 -22.47 -18.58 -16.09
N GLY A 140 -23.49 -18.81 -15.25
CA GLY A 140 -23.89 -20.13 -14.77
C GLY A 140 -23.21 -20.60 -13.47
N PHE A 141 -22.43 -19.75 -12.79
CA PHE A 141 -21.79 -20.08 -11.51
C PHE A 141 -22.72 -19.78 -10.31
N ALA A 142 -22.41 -20.41 -9.17
CA ALA A 142 -23.06 -20.11 -7.91
C ALA A 142 -22.63 -18.73 -7.35
N ARG A 143 -23.37 -18.25 -6.35
CA ARG A 143 -22.99 -17.05 -5.59
C ARG A 143 -21.89 -17.41 -4.58
N TYR A 144 -20.97 -16.47 -4.36
CA TYR A 144 -19.89 -16.61 -3.38
C TYR A 144 -19.95 -15.52 -2.32
N ASP A 145 -19.58 -15.86 -1.09
CA ASP A 145 -19.46 -14.91 0.01
C ASP A 145 -18.03 -14.35 0.10
N TRP A 146 -17.75 -13.36 -0.75
CA TRP A 146 -16.43 -12.78 -0.95
C TRP A 146 -15.79 -12.17 0.30
N LEU A 147 -16.61 -11.70 1.25
CA LEU A 147 -16.14 -10.92 2.40
C LEU A 147 -16.18 -11.72 3.70
N THR A 148 -17.04 -12.73 3.79
CA THR A 148 -17.26 -13.50 5.01
C THR A 148 -16.67 -14.91 4.93
N ASP A 149 -16.51 -15.49 3.73
CA ASP A 149 -15.78 -16.75 3.55
C ASP A 149 -14.27 -16.52 3.80
N PRO A 150 -13.66 -17.20 4.79
CA PRO A 150 -12.21 -17.09 5.05
C PRO A 150 -11.32 -17.38 3.85
N LYS A 151 -11.79 -18.19 2.89
CA LYS A 151 -11.04 -18.52 1.67
C LYS A 151 -11.03 -17.39 0.65
N LEU A 152 -12.06 -16.54 0.65
CA LEU A 152 -12.26 -15.48 -0.35
C LEU A 152 -12.01 -14.07 0.20
N ALA A 153 -12.15 -13.88 1.52
CA ALA A 153 -11.95 -12.60 2.17
C ALA A 153 -10.55 -12.02 1.91
N LEU A 154 -9.51 -12.84 2.11
CA LEU A 154 -8.13 -12.41 1.92
C LEU A 154 -7.82 -12.07 0.44
N PRO A 155 -8.14 -12.93 -0.56
CA PRO A 155 -8.03 -12.56 -1.97
C PRO A 155 -8.79 -11.29 -2.35
N SER A 156 -10.00 -11.10 -1.82
CA SER A 156 -10.81 -9.89 -2.08
C SER A 156 -10.12 -8.62 -1.59
N LEU A 157 -9.51 -8.66 -0.40
CA LEU A 157 -8.73 -7.55 0.14
C LEU A 157 -7.45 -7.31 -0.66
N ILE A 158 -6.78 -8.36 -1.14
CA ILE A 158 -5.59 -8.24 -1.99
C ILE A 158 -5.95 -7.53 -3.31
N ILE A 159 -7.07 -7.90 -3.93
CA ILE A 159 -7.56 -7.28 -5.17
C ILE A 159 -7.86 -5.79 -4.94
N LEU A 160 -8.60 -5.47 -3.88
CA LEU A 160 -8.92 -4.08 -3.52
C LEU A 160 -7.65 -3.25 -3.26
N GLY A 161 -6.73 -3.77 -2.44
CA GLY A 161 -5.47 -3.11 -2.13
C GLY A 161 -4.62 -2.90 -3.39
N THR A 162 -4.56 -3.90 -4.26
CA THR A 162 -3.83 -3.83 -5.54
C THR A 162 -4.43 -2.74 -6.41
N TRP A 163 -5.74 -2.82 -6.67
CA TRP A 163 -6.49 -1.87 -7.50
C TRP A 163 -6.28 -0.43 -7.06
N ARG A 164 -6.28 -0.18 -5.75
CA ARG A 164 -6.11 1.17 -5.20
C ARG A 164 -4.73 1.77 -5.45
N TRP A 165 -3.68 0.94 -5.44
CA TRP A 165 -2.30 1.43 -5.36
C TRP A 165 -1.43 1.17 -6.60
N PHE A 166 -1.84 0.28 -7.52
CA PHE A 166 -1.01 -0.03 -8.69
C PHE A 166 -0.72 1.20 -9.56
N GLY A 167 -1.69 2.13 -9.68
CA GLY A 167 -1.54 3.34 -10.49
C GLY A 167 -0.46 4.28 -9.98
N PHE A 168 -0.36 4.45 -8.66
CA PHE A 168 0.69 5.26 -8.04
C PHE A 168 2.08 4.67 -8.32
N HIS A 169 2.24 3.36 -8.09
CA HIS A 169 3.51 2.67 -8.29
C HIS A 169 3.91 2.62 -9.76
N MET A 170 2.95 2.49 -10.67
CA MET A 170 3.20 2.56 -12.11
C MET A 170 3.77 3.92 -12.50
N VAL A 171 3.25 5.03 -11.97
CA VAL A 171 3.79 6.37 -12.26
C VAL A 171 5.23 6.51 -11.76
N ILE A 172 5.55 5.97 -10.58
CA ILE A 172 6.93 5.95 -10.05
C ILE A 172 7.85 5.14 -10.96
N LEU A 173 7.47 3.90 -11.29
CA LEU A 173 8.26 3.03 -12.16
C LEU A 173 8.45 3.66 -13.55
N LEU A 174 7.39 4.27 -14.10
CA LEU A 174 7.44 4.97 -15.38
C LEU A 174 8.40 6.15 -15.33
N ALA A 175 8.37 6.97 -14.27
CA ALA A 175 9.32 8.06 -14.10
C ALA A 175 10.77 7.54 -14.02
N GLY A 176 10.99 6.41 -13.34
CA GLY A 176 12.28 5.72 -13.32
C GLY A 176 12.75 5.30 -14.71
N LEU A 177 11.89 4.62 -15.48
CA LEU A 177 12.18 4.18 -16.85
C LEU A 177 12.50 5.36 -17.78
N GLN A 178 11.79 6.49 -17.61
CA GLN A 178 12.00 7.68 -18.43
C GLN A 178 13.28 8.47 -18.10
N ASN A 179 13.91 8.20 -16.95
CA ASN A 179 15.18 8.82 -16.56
C ASN A 179 16.41 8.06 -17.10
N ILE A 180 16.23 6.87 -17.68
CA ILE A 180 17.31 6.09 -18.27
C ILE A 180 17.75 6.77 -19.59
N SER A 181 19.05 7.02 -19.75
CA SER A 181 19.61 7.64 -20.96
C SER A 181 19.29 6.82 -22.21
N SER A 182 18.90 7.49 -23.29
CA SER A 182 18.64 6.85 -24.60
C SER A 182 19.88 6.12 -25.15
N GLU A 183 21.08 6.56 -24.79
CA GLU A 183 22.34 5.95 -25.22
C GLU A 183 22.46 4.48 -24.81
N LEU A 184 21.95 4.12 -23.62
CA LEU A 184 21.97 2.73 -23.14
C LEU A 184 21.03 1.84 -23.97
N TYR A 185 19.89 2.38 -24.38
CA TYR A 185 18.94 1.67 -25.25
C TYR A 185 19.50 1.48 -26.67
N ASP A 186 20.24 2.47 -27.18
CA ASP A 186 20.85 2.39 -28.50
C ASP A 186 22.05 1.43 -28.49
N ALA A 187 22.90 1.47 -27.47
CA ALA A 187 23.98 0.49 -27.28
C ALA A 187 23.45 -0.95 -27.21
N ALA A 188 22.39 -1.19 -26.41
CA ALA A 188 21.79 -2.52 -26.31
C ALA A 188 21.25 -3.03 -27.66
N LYS A 189 20.63 -2.16 -28.47
CA LYS A 189 20.19 -2.52 -29.83
C LYS A 189 21.36 -2.83 -30.76
N MET A 190 22.48 -2.11 -30.64
CA MET A 190 23.70 -2.38 -31.41
C MET A 190 24.31 -3.74 -31.04
N ASP A 191 24.22 -4.13 -29.77
CA ASP A 191 24.65 -5.45 -29.27
C ASP A 191 23.66 -6.59 -29.63
N GLY A 192 22.62 -6.31 -30.41
CA GLY A 192 21.65 -7.30 -30.87
C GLY A 192 20.56 -7.64 -29.86
N ALA A 193 20.37 -6.84 -28.81
CA ALA A 193 19.32 -7.07 -27.83
C ALA A 193 17.93 -6.88 -28.48
N GLY A 194 17.08 -7.89 -28.33
CA GLY A 194 15.69 -7.86 -28.81
C GLY A 194 14.82 -6.91 -27.98
N TRP A 195 13.63 -6.57 -28.49
CA TRP A 195 12.74 -5.60 -27.83
C TRP A 195 12.37 -5.97 -26.38
N LEU A 196 12.18 -7.26 -26.07
CA LEU A 196 11.93 -7.76 -24.70
C LEU A 196 13.15 -7.68 -23.77
N GLN A 197 14.36 -7.63 -24.32
CA GLN A 197 15.60 -7.52 -23.55
C GLN A 197 15.95 -6.05 -23.25
N VAL A 198 15.39 -5.13 -24.06
CA VAL A 198 15.64 -3.69 -24.01
C VAL A 198 14.52 -2.93 -23.27
N THR A 199 13.32 -3.52 -23.20
CA THR A 199 12.12 -2.94 -22.55
C THR A 199 12.09 -3.28 -21.07
#